data_AF-A0A0C9ST33-F1
#
_entry.id   AF-A0A0C9ST33-F1
#
_cell.length_a   1.000
_cell.length_b   1.000
_cell.length_c   1.000
_cell.angle_alpha   90.00
_cell.angle_beta   90.00
_cell.angle_gamma   90.00
#
_symmetry.space_group_name_H-M   'P 1'
#
loop_
_entity.id
_entity.type
_entity.pdbx_description
1 polymer ?
#
loop_
_entity_poly.entity_id
_entity_poly.type
_entity_poly.pdbx_seq_one_letter_code
_entity_poly.pdbx_strand_id
1 'polypeptide(L)' 'CVTGLTIRHIGERFQRSNETISKYFKKMLDAFSTPGIYTKYVHLPHASEPTPAKISNDPKYMPFFKDAIGAIDGTHIAC' A
#
# COMPACT_ATOMS: atom_id res chain seq x y z
N CYS A 1 -5.83 7.02 -4.16
CA CYS A 1 -7.12 6.50 -3.66
C CYS A 1 -7.09 4.98 -3.67
N VAL A 2 -6.75 4.34 -2.54
CA VAL A 2 -7.00 2.90 -2.37
C VAL A 2 -8.42 2.79 -1.87
N THR A 3 -9.35 2.47 -2.75
CA THR A 3 -10.74 2.24 -2.36
C THR A 3 -10.84 0.80 -1.89
N GLY A 4 -11.01 0.55 -0.59
CA GLY A 4 -11.33 -0.79 -0.04
C GLY A 4 -12.73 -1.27 -0.43
N LEU A 5 -13.14 -1.01 -1.67
CA LEU A 5 -14.44 -1.34 -2.22
C LEU A 5 -14.44 -2.77 -2.73
N THR A 6 -15.58 -3.44 -2.60
CA THR A 6 -15.78 -4.78 -3.14
C THR A 6 -15.72 -4.76 -4.67
N ILE A 7 -15.36 -5.89 -5.28
CA ILE A 7 -15.39 -6.06 -6.74
C ILE A 7 -16.77 -5.70 -7.31
N ARG A 8 -17.85 -5.98 -6.57
CA ARG A 8 -19.23 -5.63 -6.96
C ARG A 8 -19.42 -4.11 -7.09
N HIS A 9 -18.99 -3.32 -6.12
CA HIS A 9 -19.09 -1.86 -6.19
C HIS A 9 -18.24 -1.28 -7.34
N ILE A 10 -17.08 -1.88 -7.61
CA ILE A 10 -16.26 -1.52 -8.77
C ILE A 10 -16.98 -1.91 -10.07
N GLY A 11 -17.65 -3.05 -10.11
CA GLY A 11 -18.54 -3.51 -11.19
C GLY A 11 -19.58 -2.49 -11.56
N GLU A 12 -20.33 -2.04 -10.56
CA GLU A 12 -21.35 -1.00 -10.67
C GLU A 12 -20.75 0.33 -11.13
N ARG A 13 -19.59 0.74 -10.60
CA ARG A 13 -18.97 2.01 -10.98
C ARG A 13 -18.50 2.05 -12.44
N PHE A 14 -17.84 0.97 -12.89
CA PHE A 14 -17.26 0.91 -14.22
C PHE A 14 -18.19 0.28 -15.27
N GLN A 15 -19.37 -0.18 -14.84
CA GLN A 15 -20.35 -0.86 -15.70
C GLN A 15 -19.71 -2.05 -16.44
N ARG A 16 -18.97 -2.88 -15.70
CA ARG A 16 -18.27 -4.07 -16.20
C ARG A 16 -18.55 -5.27 -15.32
N SER A 17 -18.43 -6.46 -15.91
CA SER A 17 -18.57 -7.70 -15.13
C SER A 17 -17.46 -7.84 -14.09
N ASN A 18 -17.78 -8.49 -12.97
CA ASN A 18 -16.82 -8.79 -11.91
C ASN A 18 -15.61 -9.58 -12.43
N GLU A 19 -15.81 -10.43 -13.44
CA GLU A 19 -14.75 -11.18 -14.13
C GLU A 19 -13.78 -10.26 -14.85
N THR A 20 -14.31 -9.27 -15.59
CA THR A 20 -13.49 -8.28 -16.31
C THR A 20 -12.64 -7.49 -15.31
N ILE A 21 -13.25 -7.03 -14.23
CA ILE A 21 -12.53 -6.30 -13.17
C ILE A 21 -11.43 -7.16 -12.56
N SER A 22 -11.75 -8.40 -12.20
CA SER A 22 -10.77 -9.33 -11.61
C SER A 22 -9.61 -9.62 -12.56
N LYS A 23 -9.89 -9.78 -13.87
CA LYS A 23 -8.88 -10.00 -14.90
C LYS A 23 -7.92 -8.81 -15.01
N TYR A 24 -8.45 -7.58 -15.06
CA TYR A 24 -7.61 -6.39 -15.15
C TYR A 24 -6.87 -6.10 -13.85
N PHE A 25 -7.49 -6.33 -12.69
CA PHE A 25 -6.81 -6.22 -11.41
C PHE A 25 -5.57 -7.13 -11.35
N LYS A 26 -5.72 -8.41 -11.73
CA LYS A 26 -4.59 -9.36 -11.81
C LYS A 26 -3.49 -8.89 -12.77
N LYS A 27 -3.87 -8.38 -13.96
CA LYS A 27 -2.90 -7.84 -14.93
C LYS A 27 -2.13 -6.64 -14.39
N MET A 28 -2.81 -5.73 -13.69
CA MET A 28 -2.15 -4.57 -13.09
C MET A 28 -1.23 -5.00 -11.95
N LEU A 29 -1.67 -5.93 -11.11
CA LEU A 29 -0.84 -6.49 -10.04
C LEU A 29 0.44 -7.10 -10.60
N ASP A 30 0.34 -7.91 -11.65
CA ASP A 30 1.49 -8.50 -12.34
C ASP A 30 2.43 -7.42 -12.87
N ALA A 31 1.90 -6.44 -13.60
CA ALA A 31 2.68 -5.33 -14.14
C ALA A 31 3.47 -4.56 -13.06
N PHE A 32 2.85 -4.25 -11.92
CA PHE A 32 3.51 -3.55 -10.82
C PHE A 32 4.47 -4.44 -10.02
N SER A 33 4.25 -5.75 -10.03
CA SER A 33 5.13 -6.72 -9.37
C SER A 33 6.32 -7.11 -10.24
N THR A 34 6.35 -6.69 -11.52
CA THR A 34 7.52 -6.93 -12.37
C THR A 34 8.77 -6.28 -11.76
N PRO A 35 9.96 -6.91 -11.87
CA PRO A 35 11.18 -6.38 -11.29
C PRO A 35 11.47 -4.93 -11.70
N GLY A 36 11.23 -4.59 -12.98
CA GLY A 36 11.51 -3.23 -13.49
C GLY A 36 10.74 -2.11 -12.78
N ILE A 37 9.56 -2.39 -12.21
CA ILE A 37 8.82 -1.43 -11.40
C ILE A 37 9.09 -1.68 -9.92
N TYR A 38 8.90 -2.91 -9.45
CA TYR A 38 8.94 -3.21 -8.02
C TYR A 38 10.28 -2.84 -7.40
N THR A 39 11.39 -3.29 -7.98
CA THR A 39 12.73 -3.03 -7.40
C THR A 39 13.20 -1.60 -7.59
N LYS A 40 12.56 -0.83 -8.47
CA LYS A 40 12.92 0.55 -8.76
C LYS A 40 12.16 1.55 -7.90
N TYR A 41 10.99 1.19 -7.39
CA TYR A 41 10.09 2.13 -6.69
C TYR A 41 9.66 1.66 -5.30
N VAL A 42 9.70 0.35 -5.02
CA VAL A 42 9.29 -0.21 -3.72
C VAL A 42 10.53 -0.53 -2.92
N HIS A 43 10.88 0.35 -1.97
CA HIS A 43 12.00 0.17 -1.06
C HIS A 43 11.54 0.49 0.35
N LEU A 44 12.12 -0.20 1.33
CA LEU A 44 11.99 0.21 2.73
C LEU A 44 12.82 1.47 2.97
N PRO A 45 12.35 2.39 3.83
CA PRO A 45 13.18 3.49 4.28
C PRO A 45 14.39 2.94 5.07
N HIS A 46 15.48 3.69 5.06
CA HIS A 46 16.65 3.33 5.87
C HIS A 46 16.35 3.57 7.36
N ALA A 47 16.92 2.75 8.26
CA ALA A 47 16.69 2.88 9.70
C ALA A 47 17.10 4.25 10.29
N SER A 48 17.98 4.97 9.59
CA SER A 48 18.39 6.34 9.98
C SER A 48 17.52 7.45 9.39
N GLU A 49 16.54 7.13 8.53
CA GLU A 49 15.65 8.15 7.98
C GLU A 49 14.65 8.61 9.04
N PRO A 50 14.44 9.92 9.18
CA PRO A 50 13.52 10.45 10.18
C PRO A 50 12.08 10.07 9.86
N THR A 51 11.31 9.73 10.90
CA THR A 51 9.87 9.53 10.78
C THR A 51 9.21 10.77 10.14
N PRO A 52 8.37 10.61 9.11
CA PRO A 52 7.70 11.73 8.46
C PRO A 52 6.91 12.60 9.45
N ALA A 53 6.98 13.92 9.27
CA ALA A 53 6.35 14.91 10.16
C ALA A 53 4.85 14.64 10.42
N LYS A 54 4.14 14.09 9.44
CA LYS A 54 2.72 13.74 9.56
C LYS A 54 2.45 12.65 10.61
N ILE A 55 3.40 11.73 10.79
CA ILE A 55 3.31 10.66 11.79
C ILE A 55 3.88 11.17 13.11
N SER A 56 5.03 11.86 13.07
CA SER A 56 5.71 12.29 14.29
C SER A 56 4.94 13.36 15.07
N ASN A 57 4.27 14.27 14.36
CA ASN A 57 3.56 15.39 14.97
C ASN A 57 2.12 15.02 15.39
N ASP A 58 1.63 13.85 14.98
CA ASP A 58 0.31 13.38 15.35
C ASP A 58 0.40 12.49 16.59
N PRO A 59 -0.08 12.94 17.75
CA PRO A 59 -0.02 12.17 19.01
C PRO A 59 -0.86 10.89 18.94
N LYS A 60 -1.79 10.76 17.99
CA LYS A 60 -2.53 9.52 17.76
C LYS A 60 -1.70 8.48 17.02
N TYR A 61 -0.80 8.88 16.11
CA TYR A 61 -0.02 7.94 15.31
C TYR A 61 1.32 7.60 15.95
N MET A 62 2.04 8.59 16.50
CA MET A 62 3.38 8.39 17.03
C MET A 62 3.54 7.21 18.00
N PRO A 63 2.59 6.92 18.94
CA PRO A 63 2.72 5.79 19.85
C PRO A 63 2.79 4.42 19.14
N PHE A 64 2.19 4.29 17.97
CA PHE A 64 2.17 3.02 17.21
C PHE A 64 3.40 2.84 16.31
N PHE A 65 3.95 3.95 15.80
CA PHE A 65 5.08 3.94 14.88
C PHE A 65 6.41 4.28 15.55
N LYS A 66 6.42 4.40 16.88
CA LYS A 66 7.63 4.59 17.65
C LYS A 66 8.55 3.38 17.42
N ASP A 67 9.80 3.65 17.04
CA ASP A 67 10.83 2.64 16.79
C ASP A 67 10.50 1.66 15.62
N ALA A 68 9.56 2.01 14.74
CA ALA A 68 9.25 1.26 13.54
C ALA A 68 9.98 1.84 12.31
N ILE A 69 10.66 1.00 11.54
CA ILE A 69 11.18 1.37 10.21
C ILE A 69 10.02 1.49 9.22
N GLY A 70 9.00 0.66 9.38
CA GLY A 70 7.83 0.66 8.52
C GLY A 70 6.77 -0.33 8.99
N ALA A 71 5.74 -0.49 8.18
CA ALA A 71 4.70 -1.50 8.40
C ALA A 71 4.34 -2.17 7.08
N ILE A 72 4.22 -3.49 7.09
CA ILE A 72 3.69 -4.29 5.98
C ILE A 72 2.46 -5.04 6.50
N ASP A 73 1.33 -4.86 5.81
CA ASP A 73 0.07 -5.57 6.12
C ASP A 73 -0.38 -5.46 7.59
N GLY A 74 -0.17 -4.28 8.20
CA GLY A 74 -0.50 -4.03 9.61
C GLY A 74 0.49 -4.61 10.62
N THR A 75 1.57 -5.25 10.16
CA THR A 75 2.68 -5.73 11.00
C THR A 75 3.83 -4.73 10.97
N HIS A 76 4.32 -4.33 12.15
CA HIS A 76 5.46 -3.43 12.27
C HIS A 76 6.77 -4.14 11.94
N ILE A 77 7.63 -3.48 11.17
CA ILE A 77 9.02 -3.86 10.98
C ILE A 77 9.84 -3.04 11.97
N ALA A 78 10.36 -3.72 12.99
CA ALA A 78 11.22 -3.09 13.99
C ALA A 78 12.58 -2.71 13.40
N CYS A 79 13.18 -1.65 13.96
CA CYS A 79 14.56 -1.26 13.71
C CYS A 79 15.57 -2.28 14.21
#